data_AF-A0A4R1VQX8-F1
#
_entry.id   AF-A0A4R1VQX8-F1
#
_cell.length_a   1.000
_cell.length_b   1.000
_cell.length_c   1.000
_cell.angle_alpha   90.00
_cell.angle_beta   90.00
_cell.angle_gamma   90.00
#
_symmetry.space_group_name_H-M   'P 1'
#
loop_
_entity.id
_entity.type
_entity.pdbx_description
1 polymer ?
#
loop_
_entity_poly.entity_id
_entity_poly.type
_entity_poly.pdbx_seq_one_letter_code
_entity_poly.pdbx_strand_id
1 'polypeptide(L)'
;MPYHIDLGGAPANEPCAQLGQTPDFARVNAFEVNAYMLAVIALHGLPPKGCRLASYPNHHDFGTYRTLVLHIDDEADPAVAAYAEAVEEGLSSWISACFSPPVEYDGCVATVPRRKHSELVIGALLVSRPRPDGTFAIPDFERVHTNLTAAFPEAAEAARTRLAA
;
A
#
# COMPACT_ATOMS: atom_id res chain seq x y z
N MET A 1 21.50 7.55 13.14
CA MET A 1 20.57 7.36 14.28
C MET A 1 19.26 6.85 13.70
N PRO A 2 18.53 5.96 14.36
CA PRO A 2 17.26 5.48 13.82
C PRO A 2 16.23 6.60 13.80
N TYR A 3 15.50 6.72 12.68
CA TYR A 3 14.42 7.70 12.48
C TYR A 3 13.31 7.08 11.64
N HIS A 4 12.25 7.84 11.39
CA HIS A 4 11.21 7.44 10.46
C HIS A 4 10.81 8.59 9.54
N ILE A 5 10.35 8.23 8.35
CA ILE A 5 9.71 9.12 7.39
C ILE A 5 8.21 8.82 7.43
N ASP A 6 7.37 9.83 7.63
CA ASP A 6 5.91 9.69 7.56
C ASP A 6 5.44 9.80 6.11
N LEU A 7 4.76 8.76 5.62
CA LEU A 7 4.28 8.65 4.25
C LEU A 7 2.78 9.04 4.13
N GLY A 8 2.10 9.29 5.25
CA GLY A 8 0.68 9.62 5.33
C GLY A 8 -0.24 8.44 5.61
N GLY A 9 -1.55 8.71 5.70
CA GLY A 9 -2.59 7.70 5.93
C GLY A 9 -3.08 6.98 4.66
N ALA A 10 -2.90 7.63 3.51
CA ALA A 10 -3.29 7.20 2.16
C ALA A 10 -2.44 7.99 1.13
N PRO A 11 -2.51 7.68 -0.18
CA PRO A 11 -1.87 8.47 -1.22
C PRO A 11 -2.33 9.94 -1.22
N ALA A 12 -1.44 10.85 -1.63
CA ALA A 12 -1.58 12.30 -1.42
C ALA A 12 -2.85 12.93 -2.06
N ASN A 13 -3.31 12.41 -3.21
CA ASN A 13 -4.48 12.95 -3.91
C ASN A 13 -5.77 12.15 -3.66
N GLU A 14 -5.77 11.24 -2.67
CA GLU A 14 -6.90 10.36 -2.38
C GLU A 14 -7.60 10.79 -1.09
N PRO A 15 -8.93 10.61 -0.98
CA PRO A 15 -9.60 10.77 0.30
C PRO A 15 -9.06 9.74 1.29
N CYS A 16 -9.00 10.12 2.57
CA CYS A 16 -8.53 9.25 3.63
C CYS A 16 -9.41 9.39 4.87
N ALA A 17 -9.32 8.41 5.77
CA ALA A 17 -10.13 8.38 6.97
C ALA A 17 -9.90 9.65 7.79
N GLN A 18 -10.99 10.35 8.13
CA GLN A 18 -10.95 11.57 8.94
C GLN A 18 -11.53 11.33 10.33
N LEU A 19 -10.76 11.73 11.34
CA LEU A 19 -11.16 11.67 12.74
C LEU A 19 -12.35 12.60 12.98
N GLY A 20 -13.39 12.10 13.66
CA GLY A 20 -14.63 12.84 13.90
C GLY A 20 -15.63 12.84 12.72
N GLN A 21 -15.21 12.42 11.53
CA GLN A 21 -16.10 12.26 10.37
C GLN A 21 -16.56 10.81 10.20
N THR A 22 -15.66 9.84 10.41
CA THR A 22 -15.96 8.41 10.25
C THR A 22 -16.31 7.78 11.60
N PRO A 23 -17.54 7.27 11.83
CA PRO A 23 -17.93 6.69 13.12
C PRO A 23 -17.05 5.53 13.59
N ASP A 24 -16.49 4.76 12.64
CA ASP A 24 -15.59 3.63 12.88
C ASP A 24 -14.15 3.95 12.43
N PHE A 25 -13.71 5.16 12.74
CA PHE A 25 -12.45 5.74 12.29
C PHE A 25 -11.25 4.82 12.52
N ALA A 26 -11.10 4.27 13.73
CA ALA A 26 -9.93 3.47 14.09
C ALA A 26 -9.77 2.22 13.20
N ARG A 27 -10.88 1.53 12.91
CA ARG A 27 -10.84 0.36 12.01
C ARG A 27 -10.55 0.77 10.57
N VAL A 28 -11.21 1.83 10.08
CA VAL A 28 -11.06 2.30 8.70
C VAL A 28 -9.65 2.82 8.44
N ASN A 29 -9.13 3.68 9.30
CA ASN A 29 -7.77 4.22 9.20
C ASN A 29 -6.71 3.11 9.28
N ALA A 30 -6.86 2.13 10.19
CA ALA A 30 -5.94 0.99 10.23
C ALA A 30 -6.03 0.13 8.96
N PHE A 31 -7.22 -0.06 8.40
CA PHE A 31 -7.39 -0.81 7.16
C PHE A 31 -6.71 -0.10 5.98
N GLU A 32 -6.90 1.21 5.87
CA GLU A 32 -6.36 2.06 4.81
C GLU A 32 -4.84 2.18 4.86
N VAL A 33 -4.24 2.38 6.04
CA VAL A 33 -2.78 2.40 6.21
C VAL A 33 -2.14 1.07 5.81
N ASN A 34 -2.77 -0.06 6.16
CA ASN A 34 -2.28 -1.36 5.73
C ASN A 34 -2.44 -1.57 4.22
N ALA A 35 -3.52 -1.07 3.61
CA ALA A 35 -3.65 -1.07 2.16
C ALA A 35 -2.59 -0.20 1.48
N TYR A 36 -2.25 0.94 2.08
CA TYR A 36 -1.23 1.85 1.58
C TYR A 36 0.16 1.21 1.62
N MET A 37 0.49 0.48 2.69
CA MET A 37 1.71 -0.32 2.77
C MET A 37 1.82 -1.32 1.61
N LEU A 38 0.73 -2.00 1.26
CA LEU A 38 0.71 -2.95 0.14
C LEU A 38 0.91 -2.25 -1.21
N ALA A 39 0.36 -1.05 -1.38
CA ALA A 39 0.55 -0.25 -2.58
C ALA A 39 2.00 0.26 -2.72
N VAL A 40 2.64 0.67 -1.63
CA VAL A 40 4.08 1.01 -1.63
C VAL A 40 4.91 -0.22 -2.00
N ILE A 41 4.61 -1.40 -1.43
CA ILE A 41 5.29 -2.65 -1.79
C ILE A 41 5.05 -3.01 -3.26
N ALA A 42 3.87 -2.75 -3.81
CA ALA A 42 3.58 -2.99 -5.21
C ALA A 42 4.54 -2.20 -6.12
N LEU A 43 4.78 -0.93 -5.83
CA LEU A 43 5.62 -0.09 -6.67
C LEU A 43 7.13 -0.24 -6.41
N HIS A 44 7.52 -0.39 -5.15
CA HIS A 44 8.93 -0.31 -4.74
C HIS A 44 9.49 -1.66 -4.26
N GLY A 45 8.66 -2.69 -4.15
CA GLY A 45 9.06 -3.98 -3.58
C GLY A 45 9.13 -3.95 -2.05
N LEU A 46 9.55 -5.08 -1.47
CA LEU A 46 9.76 -5.17 -0.03
C LEU A 46 10.94 -4.28 0.40
N PRO A 47 10.84 -3.60 1.56
CA PRO A 47 11.97 -2.85 2.11
C PRO A 47 13.20 -3.77 2.28
N PRO A 48 14.42 -3.31 1.92
CA PRO A 48 15.64 -4.04 2.21
C PRO A 48 15.89 -4.11 3.72
N LYS A 49 16.73 -5.05 4.14
CA LYS A 49 17.20 -5.14 5.53
C LYS A 49 17.82 -3.80 5.94
N GLY A 50 17.48 -3.31 7.14
CA GLY A 50 17.92 -1.99 7.62
C GLY A 50 16.85 -0.91 7.52
N CYS A 51 15.71 -1.21 6.90
CA CYS A 51 14.49 -0.41 7.00
C CYS A 51 13.24 -1.28 6.99
N ARG A 52 12.09 -0.72 7.38
CA ARG A 52 10.79 -1.41 7.35
C ARG A 52 9.63 -0.44 7.29
N LEU A 53 8.59 -0.83 6.57
CA LEU A 53 7.30 -0.15 6.61
C LEU A 53 6.52 -0.57 7.87
N ALA A 54 5.84 0.38 8.50
CA ALA A 54 4.97 0.09 9.64
C ALA A 54 3.83 1.09 9.78
N SER A 55 2.77 0.68 10.47
CA SER A 55 1.74 1.60 10.92
C SER A 55 2.17 2.30 12.21
N TYR A 56 2.22 3.63 12.19
CA TYR A 56 2.61 4.46 13.33
C TYR A 56 1.40 5.15 13.96
N PRO A 57 1.16 5.01 15.29
CA PRO A 57 0.08 5.72 15.97
C PRO A 57 0.49 7.15 16.32
N ASN A 58 -0.33 8.11 15.91
CA ASN A 58 -0.25 9.52 16.24
C ASN A 58 -1.34 9.87 17.26
N HIS A 59 -0.93 10.13 18.49
CA HIS A 59 -1.84 10.47 19.59
C HIS A 59 -2.17 11.96 19.58
N HIS A 60 -3.46 12.29 19.55
CA HIS A 60 -3.98 13.66 19.61
C HIS A 60 -5.14 13.74 20.61
N ASP A 61 -5.49 14.96 21.00
CA ASP A 61 -6.57 15.23 21.96
C ASP A 61 -7.93 14.70 21.51
N PHE A 62 -8.12 14.54 20.19
CA PHE A 62 -9.36 14.06 19.58
C PHE A 62 -9.38 12.55 19.32
N GLY A 63 -8.29 11.84 19.62
CA GLY A 63 -8.13 10.41 19.36
C GLY A 63 -6.77 10.05 18.78
N THR A 64 -6.60 8.79 18.41
CA THR A 64 -5.36 8.29 17.79
C THR A 64 -5.62 7.99 16.32
N TYR A 65 -4.94 8.69 15.42
CA TYR A 65 -4.86 8.30 14.01
C TYR A 65 -3.57 7.56 13.73
N ARG A 66 -3.50 6.86 12.62
CA ARG A 66 -2.32 6.11 12.19
C ARG A 66 -1.90 6.56 10.81
N THR A 67 -0.59 6.60 10.60
CA THR A 67 0.04 6.81 9.29
C THR A 67 0.91 5.62 8.95
N LEU A 68 1.25 5.49 7.66
CA LEU A 68 2.32 4.61 7.20
C LEU A 68 3.64 5.34 7.39
N VAL A 69 4.63 4.66 7.97
CA VAL A 69 5.98 5.20 8.10
C VAL A 69 7.00 4.21 7.54
N LEU A 70 8.10 4.74 7.01
CA LEU A 70 9.33 3.97 6.80
C LEU A 70 10.24 4.20 8.01
N HIS A 71 10.52 3.15 8.79
CA HIS A 71 11.58 3.19 9.78
C HIS A 71 12.93 2.88 9.14
N ILE A 72 13.93 3.66 9.48
CA ILE A 72 15.30 3.53 8.97
C ILE A 72 16.21 3.27 10.15
N ASP A 73 16.83 2.10 10.17
CA ASP A 73 17.74 1.64 11.21
C ASP A 73 19.21 1.83 10.78
N ASP A 74 19.50 1.73 9.47
CA ASP A 74 20.85 1.83 8.89
C ASP A 74 20.85 2.64 7.58
N GLU A 75 20.81 3.97 7.69
CA GLU A 75 20.85 4.90 6.54
C GLU A 75 22.17 4.85 5.76
N ALA A 76 23.24 4.30 6.34
CA ALA A 76 24.53 4.19 5.67
C ALA A 76 24.57 3.08 4.62
N ASP A 77 23.63 2.12 4.67
CA ASP A 77 23.45 1.11 3.62
C ASP A 77 22.88 1.78 2.35
N PRO A 78 23.58 1.73 1.20
CA PRO A 78 23.10 2.33 -0.04
C PRO A 78 21.74 1.81 -0.51
N ALA A 79 21.39 0.55 -0.21
CA ALA A 79 20.09 0.00 -0.56
C ALA A 79 18.96 0.60 0.30
N VAL A 80 19.24 0.86 1.58
CA VAL A 80 18.30 1.55 2.48
C VAL A 80 18.11 3.00 2.06
N ALA A 81 19.20 3.71 1.77
CA ALA A 81 19.14 5.09 1.30
C ALA A 81 18.34 5.22 -0.01
N ALA A 82 18.61 4.33 -0.99
CA ALA A 82 17.88 4.31 -2.25
C ALA A 82 16.39 3.96 -2.08
N TYR A 83 16.06 3.03 -1.17
CA TYR A 83 14.67 2.72 -0.87
C TYR A 83 13.97 3.90 -0.20
N ALA A 84 14.62 4.57 0.75
CA ALA A 84 14.10 5.75 1.43
C ALA A 84 13.79 6.88 0.45
N GLU A 85 14.76 7.23 -0.41
CA GLU A 85 14.58 8.23 -1.49
C GLU A 85 13.42 7.84 -2.43
N ALA A 86 13.31 6.55 -2.78
CA ALA A 86 12.26 6.11 -3.69
C ALA A 86 10.84 6.23 -3.12
N VAL A 87 10.67 6.21 -1.78
CA VAL A 87 9.34 6.22 -1.15
C VAL A 87 9.02 7.48 -0.37
N GLU A 88 9.97 8.41 -0.18
CA GLU A 88 9.82 9.55 0.73
C GLU A 88 8.62 10.46 0.41
N GLU A 89 8.29 10.61 -0.87
CA GLU A 89 7.14 11.39 -1.35
C GLU A 89 5.80 10.63 -1.26
N GLY A 90 5.84 9.35 -0.85
CA GLY A 90 4.69 8.46 -0.86
C GLY A 90 4.16 8.21 -2.28
N LEU A 91 2.89 7.80 -2.36
CA LEU A 91 2.20 7.64 -3.64
C LEU A 91 1.26 8.82 -3.89
N SER A 92 1.09 9.17 -5.17
CA SER A 92 0.14 10.20 -5.58
C SER A 92 -1.32 9.72 -5.57
N SER A 93 -1.56 8.45 -5.91
CA SER A 93 -2.91 7.86 -6.05
C SER A 93 -2.86 6.34 -5.89
N TRP A 94 -4.01 5.70 -5.67
CA TRP A 94 -4.06 4.23 -5.57
C TRP A 94 -3.75 3.54 -6.91
N ILE A 95 -4.16 4.18 -8.01
CA ILE A 95 -4.06 3.61 -9.35
C ILE A 95 -2.61 3.48 -9.84
N SER A 96 -1.67 4.31 -9.34
CA SER A 96 -0.26 4.17 -9.68
C SER A 96 0.32 2.82 -9.26
N ALA A 97 -0.23 2.21 -8.20
CA ALA A 97 0.11 0.88 -7.73
C ALA A 97 -0.79 -0.24 -8.28
N CYS A 98 -1.68 0.08 -9.23
CA CYS A 98 -2.75 -0.81 -9.71
C CYS A 98 -3.81 -1.18 -8.65
N PHE A 99 -3.93 -0.40 -7.57
CA PHE A 99 -4.96 -0.60 -6.54
C PHE A 99 -6.21 0.22 -6.86
N SER A 100 -7.38 -0.33 -6.56
CA SER A 100 -8.58 0.47 -6.35
C SER A 100 -8.56 1.04 -4.93
N PRO A 101 -9.22 2.18 -4.67
CA PRO A 101 -9.35 2.71 -3.32
C PRO A 101 -9.88 1.63 -2.35
N PRO A 102 -9.19 1.39 -1.22
CA PRO A 102 -9.57 0.35 -0.26
C PRO A 102 -10.83 0.72 0.54
N VAL A 103 -11.13 2.02 0.60
CA VAL A 103 -12.26 2.61 1.30
C VAL A 103 -12.93 3.61 0.35
N GLU A 104 -14.26 3.57 0.31
CA GLU A 104 -15.09 4.55 -0.38
C GLU A 104 -15.75 5.45 0.66
N TYR A 105 -15.71 6.77 0.43
CA TYR A 105 -16.27 7.77 1.35
C TYR A 105 -17.46 8.47 0.70
N ASP A 106 -18.61 8.44 1.37
CA ASP A 106 -19.81 9.23 1.04
C ASP A 106 -20.23 10.03 2.28
N GLY A 107 -19.79 11.29 2.35
CA GLY A 107 -19.94 12.12 3.55
C GLY A 107 -19.26 11.49 4.77
N CYS A 108 -20.03 11.13 5.79
CA CYS A 108 -19.55 10.46 7.00
C CYS A 108 -19.54 8.92 6.91
N VAL A 109 -20.00 8.36 5.80
CA VAL A 109 -20.08 6.91 5.59
C VAL A 109 -18.81 6.42 4.91
N ALA A 110 -18.08 5.54 5.59
CA ALA A 110 -16.93 4.83 5.03
C ALA A 110 -17.29 3.37 4.75
N THR A 111 -17.16 2.95 3.49
CA THR A 111 -17.43 1.58 3.04
C THR A 111 -16.13 0.91 2.66
N VAL A 112 -15.94 -0.36 3.06
CA VAL A 112 -14.79 -1.19 2.68
C VAL A 112 -15.27 -2.27 1.71
N PRO A 113 -15.18 -2.07 0.37
CA PRO A 113 -15.75 -3.00 -0.61
C PRO A 113 -15.10 -4.38 -0.57
N ARG A 114 -13.82 -4.44 -0.19
CA ARG A 114 -13.03 -5.66 -0.05
C ARG A 114 -12.48 -5.74 1.37
N ARG A 115 -13.12 -6.55 2.22
CA ARG A 115 -12.79 -6.61 3.67
C ARG A 115 -11.45 -7.25 4.01
N LYS A 116 -10.81 -7.94 3.07
CA LYS A 116 -9.51 -8.60 3.26
C LYS A 116 -8.46 -7.89 2.43
N HIS A 117 -7.33 -7.55 3.05
CA HIS A 117 -6.17 -6.99 2.36
C HIS A 117 -5.65 -7.87 1.21
N SER A 118 -5.74 -9.20 1.36
CA SER A 118 -5.38 -10.14 0.30
C SER A 118 -6.18 -9.93 -0.99
N GLU A 119 -7.45 -9.50 -0.90
CA GLU A 119 -8.28 -9.20 -2.07
C GLU A 119 -7.83 -7.95 -2.81
N LEU A 120 -7.19 -7.00 -2.12
CA LEU A 120 -6.60 -5.81 -2.75
C LEU A 120 -5.37 -6.21 -3.58
N VAL A 121 -4.50 -7.04 -3.00
CA VAL A 121 -3.32 -7.60 -3.69
C VAL A 121 -3.73 -8.44 -4.89
N ILE A 122 -4.73 -9.33 -4.73
CA ILE A 122 -5.25 -10.13 -5.85
C ILE A 122 -5.82 -9.22 -6.95
N GLY A 123 -6.57 -8.18 -6.59
CA GLY A 123 -7.07 -7.19 -7.55
C GLY A 123 -5.95 -6.54 -8.35
N ALA A 124 -4.91 -6.05 -7.67
CA ALA A 124 -3.75 -5.42 -8.31
C ALA A 124 -2.96 -6.39 -9.20
N LEU A 125 -2.82 -7.66 -8.80
CA LEU A 125 -2.21 -8.72 -9.62
C LEU A 125 -3.02 -9.02 -10.89
N LEU A 126 -4.35 -9.02 -10.79
CA LEU A 126 -5.23 -9.22 -11.94
C LEU A 126 -5.18 -8.02 -12.90
N VAL A 127 -5.08 -6.79 -12.38
CA VAL A 127 -4.93 -5.57 -13.19
C VAL A 127 -3.59 -5.53 -13.90
N SER A 128 -2.50 -5.80 -13.17
CA SER A 128 -1.12 -5.72 -13.68
C SER A 128 -0.66 -6.95 -14.47
N ARG A 129 -1.52 -7.96 -14.67
CA ARG A 129 -1.13 -9.24 -15.27
C ARG A 129 -0.50 -9.09 -16.67
N PRO A 130 0.46 -9.97 -17.04
CA PRO A 130 0.92 -10.06 -18.41
C PRO A 130 -0.19 -10.61 -19.33
N ARG A 131 -0.04 -10.35 -20.63
CA ARG A 131 -0.78 -11.02 -21.69
C ARG A 131 -0.38 -12.50 -21.79
N PRO A 132 -1.13 -13.34 -22.53
CA PRO A 132 -0.79 -14.76 -22.70
C PRO A 132 0.60 -15.03 -23.28
N ASP A 133 1.18 -14.06 -24.01
CA ASP A 133 2.55 -14.12 -24.56
C ASP A 133 3.64 -13.66 -23.58
N GLY A 134 3.26 -13.34 -22.33
CA GLY A 134 4.16 -12.84 -21.30
C GLY A 134 4.41 -11.33 -21.34
N THR A 135 3.90 -10.61 -22.34
CA THR A 135 4.13 -9.16 -22.46
C THR A 135 3.21 -8.36 -21.56
N PHE A 136 3.72 -7.29 -20.96
CA PHE A 136 2.90 -6.35 -20.18
C PHE A 136 2.28 -5.28 -21.06
N ALA A 137 1.08 -4.82 -20.70
CA ALA A 137 0.40 -3.76 -21.43
C ALA A 137 1.06 -2.39 -21.25
N ILE A 138 1.63 -2.16 -20.07
CA ILE A 138 2.30 -0.92 -19.66
C ILE A 138 3.57 -1.35 -18.89
N PRO A 139 4.74 -0.71 -19.11
CA PRO A 139 5.97 -1.08 -18.40
C PRO A 139 5.83 -1.10 -16.87
N ASP A 140 5.08 -0.14 -16.30
CA ASP A 140 4.85 -0.10 -14.85
C ASP A 140 4.08 -1.32 -14.32
N PHE A 141 3.29 -2.00 -15.16
CA PHE A 141 2.59 -3.23 -14.74
C PHE A 141 3.56 -4.37 -14.49
N GLU A 142 4.64 -4.48 -15.27
CA GLU A 142 5.66 -5.50 -15.05
C GLU A 142 6.29 -5.36 -13.66
N ARG A 143 6.64 -4.12 -13.29
CA ARG A 143 7.19 -3.79 -11.97
C ARG A 143 6.21 -4.18 -10.86
N VAL A 144 4.97 -3.70 -10.95
CA VAL A 144 3.93 -3.99 -9.95
C VAL A 144 3.69 -5.49 -9.82
N HIS A 145 3.54 -6.19 -10.94
CA HIS A 145 3.23 -7.62 -10.96
C HIS A 145 4.37 -8.44 -10.36
N THR A 146 5.61 -8.10 -10.70
CA THR A 146 6.81 -8.78 -10.21
C THR A 146 6.96 -8.60 -8.70
N ASN A 147 6.86 -7.36 -8.22
CA ASN A 147 6.98 -7.04 -6.80
C ASN A 147 5.91 -7.73 -5.96
N LEU A 148 4.64 -7.66 -6.39
CA LEU A 148 3.53 -8.31 -5.68
C LEU A 148 3.64 -9.83 -5.70
N THR A 149 4.08 -10.43 -6.81
CA THR A 149 4.27 -11.89 -6.90
C THR A 149 5.37 -12.36 -5.96
N ALA A 150 6.48 -11.60 -5.86
CA ALA A 150 7.57 -11.90 -4.96
C ALA A 150 7.17 -11.73 -3.48
N ALA A 151 6.45 -10.66 -3.15
CA ALA A 151 6.06 -10.33 -1.78
C ALA A 151 4.89 -11.17 -1.25
N PHE A 152 3.96 -11.58 -2.12
CA PHE A 152 2.69 -12.22 -1.73
C PHE A 152 2.38 -13.46 -2.58
N PRO A 153 3.17 -14.55 -2.46
CA PRO A 153 3.05 -15.73 -3.31
C PRO A 153 1.67 -16.42 -3.22
N GLU A 154 1.03 -16.42 -2.05
CA GLU A 154 -0.32 -16.97 -1.88
C GLU A 154 -1.39 -16.17 -2.64
N ALA A 155 -1.28 -14.83 -2.62
CA ALA A 155 -2.18 -13.96 -3.39
C ALA A 155 -1.93 -14.11 -4.90
N ALA A 156 -0.67 -14.29 -5.31
CA ALA A 156 -0.32 -14.59 -6.70
C ALA A 156 -0.95 -15.90 -7.19
N GLU A 157 -0.92 -16.96 -6.38
CA GLU A 157 -1.56 -18.23 -6.71
C GLU A 157 -3.09 -18.10 -6.79
N ALA A 158 -3.71 -17.39 -5.84
CA ALA A 158 -5.14 -17.11 -5.88
C ALA A 158 -5.55 -16.31 -7.12
N ALA A 159 -4.74 -15.32 -7.54
CA ALA A 159 -4.98 -14.57 -8.77
C ALA A 159 -4.88 -15.46 -10.02
N ARG A 160 -3.87 -16.33 -10.11
CA ARG A 160 -3.73 -17.32 -11.21
C ARG A 160 -4.94 -18.24 -11.29
N THR A 161 -5.38 -18.76 -10.15
CA THR A 161 -6.56 -19.66 -10.08
C THR A 161 -7.82 -18.99 -10.61
N ARG A 162 -8.03 -17.69 -10.33
CA ARG A 162 -9.20 -16.93 -10.83
C ARG A 162 -9.20 -16.72 -12.34
N LEU A 163 -8.03 -16.74 -12.99
CA LEU A 163 -7.93 -16.59 -14.45
C LEU A 163 -8.14 -17.91 -15.20
N ALA A 164 -7.96 -19.04 -14.51
CA ALA A 164 -8.15 -20.37 -15.07
C ALA A 164 -9.59 -20.91 -14.93
N ALA A 165 -10.43 -20.24 -14.12
CA ALA A 165 -11.84 -20.57 -13.88
C ALA A 165 -12.75 -19.83 -14.87
#